data_AF-A0A1E5UQS2-F1
#
_entry.id   AF-A0A1E5UQS2-F1
#
_cell.length_a   1.000
_cell.length_b   1.000
_cell.length_c   1.000
_cell.angle_alpha   90.00
_cell.angle_beta   90.00
_cell.angle_gamma   90.00
#
_symmetry.space_group_name_H-M   'P 1'
#
loop_
_entity.id
_entity.type
_entity.pdbx_description
1 polymer ?
#
loop_
_entity_poly.entity_id
_entity_poly.type
_entity_poly.pdbx_seq_one_letter_code
_entity_poly.pdbx_strand_id
1 'polypeptide(L)'
;MIAFLVSGMSPRASILFFSLCTIKVIDNHCGLSLPSDLSFWNNAAYHDVHHQLRGGQYNYSQLFFVVWDKIFGTYMPYVIEDRPGGMLQVRAPGLDYRSKK
;
A
#
# COMPACT_ATOMS: atom_id res chain seq x y z
N MET A 1 9.33 14.96 5.86
CA MET A 1 10.61 15.63 6.20
C MET A 1 10.56 16.31 7.57
N ILE A 2 9.53 17.12 7.90
CA ILE A 2 9.39 17.74 9.23
C ILE A 2 9.35 16.70 10.37
N ALA A 3 8.56 15.64 10.23
CA ALA A 3 8.47 14.55 11.21
C ALA A 3 9.83 13.93 11.57
N PHE A 4 10.76 13.86 10.61
CA PHE A 4 12.11 13.37 10.85
C PHE A 4 12.97 14.35 11.64
N LEU A 5 12.89 15.65 11.32
CA LEU A 5 13.66 16.68 12.04
C LEU A 5 13.24 16.77 13.51
N VAL A 6 11.95 16.58 13.79
CA VAL A 6 11.41 16.64 15.16
C VAL A 6 11.46 15.31 15.91
N SER A 7 11.78 14.18 15.25
CA SER A 7 11.81 12.87 15.92
C SER A 7 13.03 12.66 16.83
N GLY A 8 14.06 13.52 16.71
CA GLY A 8 15.29 13.41 17.51
C GLY A 8 16.13 12.16 17.21
N MET A 9 15.88 11.49 16.08
CA MET A 9 16.60 10.28 15.72
C MET A 9 18.09 10.55 15.48
N SER A 10 18.95 9.71 16.08
CA SER A 10 20.39 9.73 15.77
C SER A 10 20.63 9.39 14.30
N PRO A 11 21.71 9.88 13.66
CA PRO A 11 22.01 9.59 12.26
C PRO A 11 21.95 8.10 11.90
N ARG A 12 22.41 7.22 12.80
CA ARG A 12 22.38 5.76 12.59
C ARG A 12 20.96 5.20 12.58
N ALA A 13 20.12 5.64 13.51
CA ALA A 13 18.71 5.26 13.55
C ALA A 13 17.98 5.75 12.30
N SER A 14 18.31 6.95 11.82
CA SER A 14 17.75 7.55 10.60
C SER A 14 18.08 6.72 9.37
N ILE A 15 19.34 6.32 9.22
CA ILE A 15 19.77 5.45 8.12
C ILE A 15 18.94 4.17 8.11
N LEU A 16 18.87 3.47 9.25
CA LEU A 16 18.10 2.23 9.36
C LEU A 16 16.61 2.44 8.99
N PHE A 17 15.98 3.46 9.57
CA PHE A 17 14.57 3.75 9.33
C PHE A 17 14.27 4.10 7.87
N PHE A 18 15.07 4.95 7.25
CA PHE A 18 14.86 5.33 5.85
C PHE A 18 15.22 4.19 4.88
N SER A 19 16.18 3.33 5.22
CA SER A 19 16.44 2.11 4.46
C SER A 19 15.22 1.18 4.47
N LEU A 20 14.59 0.98 5.64
CA LEU A 20 13.36 0.19 5.74
C LEU A 20 12.19 0.84 4.98
N CYS A 21 12.01 2.16 5.09
CA CYS A 21 11.03 2.89 4.29
C CYS A 21 11.26 2.71 2.78
N THR A 22 12.52 2.74 2.34
CA THR A 22 12.87 2.59 0.93
C THR A 22 12.56 1.18 0.42
N ILE A 23 12.95 0.15 1.17
CA ILE A 23 12.60 -1.25 0.85
C ILE A 23 11.07 -1.38 0.73
N LYS A 24 10.33 -0.74 1.65
CA LYS A 24 8.88 -0.80 1.66
C LYS A 24 8.22 -0.09 0.48
N VAL A 25 8.76 1.06 0.07
CA VAL A 25 8.29 1.74 -1.15
C VAL A 25 8.51 0.85 -2.38
N ILE A 26 9.66 0.17 -2.47
CA ILE A 26 9.94 -0.77 -3.56
C ILE A 26 8.92 -1.93 -3.54
N ASP A 27 8.69 -2.57 -2.38
CA ASP A 27 7.68 -3.63 -2.22
C ASP A 27 6.30 -3.19 -2.72
N ASN A 28 5.86 -1.99 -2.37
CA ASN A 28 4.52 -1.51 -2.75
C ASN A 28 4.38 -1.10 -4.22
N HIS A 29 5.47 -0.83 -4.94
CA HIS A 29 5.45 -0.34 -6.33
C HIS A 29 6.06 -1.30 -7.36
N CYS A 30 6.76 -2.36 -6.93
CA CYS A 30 7.36 -3.32 -7.85
C CYS A 30 6.32 -4.20 -8.57
N GLY A 31 5.06 -4.16 -8.13
CA GLY A 31 3.97 -4.98 -8.69
C GLY A 31 4.11 -6.47 -8.39
N LEU A 32 5.04 -6.84 -7.51
CA LEU A 32 5.23 -8.21 -7.05
C LEU A 32 4.46 -8.42 -5.75
N SER A 33 3.80 -9.56 -5.62
CA SER A 33 3.33 -10.04 -4.33
C SER A 33 4.50 -10.71 -3.62
N LEU A 34 5.31 -9.92 -2.89
CA LEU A 34 6.35 -10.50 -2.05
C LEU A 34 5.74 -11.41 -0.97
N PRO A 35 6.47 -12.45 -0.51
CA PRO A 35 6.00 -13.34 0.56
C PRO A 35 5.51 -12.56 1.78
N SER A 36 4.47 -13.07 2.44
CA SER A 36 3.83 -12.46 3.63
C SER A 36 4.83 -12.04 4.71
N ASP A 37 5.93 -12.76 4.82
CA ASP A 37 6.93 -12.68 5.87
C ASP A 37 7.81 -11.43 5.72
N LEU A 38 7.82 -10.82 4.52
CA LEU A 38 8.47 -9.55 4.21
C LEU A 38 7.45 -8.40 4.13
N SER A 39 6.15 -8.73 4.12
CA SER A 39 5.06 -7.77 4.00
C SER A 39 4.72 -7.21 5.37
N PHE A 40 5.37 -6.10 5.74
CA PHE A 40 5.00 -5.35 6.92
C PHE A 40 3.62 -4.70 6.73
N TRP A 41 2.57 -5.36 7.24
CA TRP A 41 1.21 -4.88 7.52
C TRP A 41 0.31 -4.41 6.35
N ASN A 42 0.87 -3.86 5.27
CA ASN A 42 0.20 -3.54 4.00
C ASN A 42 1.05 -4.05 2.80
N ASN A 43 0.57 -3.96 1.56
CA ASN A 43 1.29 -4.50 0.39
C ASN A 43 0.97 -3.78 -0.93
N ALA A 44 1.58 -4.23 -2.03
CA ALA A 44 1.33 -3.73 -3.37
C ALA A 44 -0.15 -3.76 -3.80
N ALA A 45 -0.92 -4.76 -3.38
CA ALA A 45 -2.34 -4.83 -3.72
C ALA A 45 -3.18 -3.78 -2.98
N TYR A 46 -2.86 -3.52 -1.70
CA TYR A 46 -3.44 -2.42 -0.95
C TYR A 46 -3.17 -1.06 -1.63
N HIS A 47 -1.94 -0.87 -2.10
CA HIS A 47 -1.50 0.32 -2.82
C HIS A 47 -2.16 0.45 -4.21
N ASP A 48 -2.29 -0.64 -4.96
CA ASP A 48 -2.92 -0.64 -6.27
C ASP A 48 -4.38 -0.18 -6.21
N VAL A 49 -5.14 -0.60 -5.18
CA VAL A 49 -6.51 -0.09 -4.97
C VAL A 49 -6.54 1.43 -4.91
N HIS A 50 -5.62 2.06 -4.17
CA HIS A 50 -5.56 3.51 -4.07
C HIS A 50 -5.33 4.18 -5.44
N HIS A 51 -4.52 3.57 -6.31
CA HIS A 51 -4.20 4.11 -7.63
C HIS A 51 -5.28 3.87 -8.69
N GLN A 52 -6.27 3.02 -8.42
CA GLN A 52 -7.37 2.81 -9.34
C GLN A 52 -8.23 4.07 -9.47
N LEU A 53 -8.87 4.24 -10.63
CA LEU A 53 -9.62 5.46 -11.01
C LEU A 53 -10.62 5.96 -9.95
N ARG A 54 -11.24 5.04 -9.20
CA ARG A 54 -12.21 5.34 -8.13
C ARG A 54 -11.68 5.05 -6.72
N GLY A 55 -10.44 4.60 -6.61
CA GLY A 55 -9.85 4.14 -5.36
C GLY A 55 -9.01 5.18 -4.62
N GLY A 56 -8.70 6.34 -5.23
CA GLY A 56 -7.91 7.41 -4.59
C GLY A 56 -8.55 8.02 -3.33
N GLN A 57 -9.78 7.65 -3.00
CA GLN A 57 -10.48 8.03 -1.77
C GLN A 57 -10.28 7.05 -0.60
N TYR A 58 -9.51 5.99 -0.81
CA TYR A 58 -9.32 4.92 0.16
C TYR A 58 -7.85 4.53 0.29
N ASN A 59 -7.54 3.78 1.34
CA ASN A 59 -6.24 3.17 1.58
C ASN A 59 -5.08 4.19 1.66
N TYR A 60 -5.25 5.32 2.33
CA TYR A 60 -4.26 6.42 2.36
C TYR A 60 -2.92 6.04 3.03
N SER A 61 -2.91 5.08 3.94
CA SER A 61 -1.73 4.69 4.73
C SER A 61 -0.80 3.77 3.95
N GLN A 62 -0.09 4.34 2.98
CA GLN A 62 0.69 3.58 1.99
C GLN A 62 1.95 2.93 2.54
N LEU A 63 2.57 3.43 3.60
CA LEU A 63 3.91 3.00 4.00
C LEU A 63 3.92 1.67 4.77
N PHE A 64 3.37 1.61 5.98
CA PHE A 64 3.48 0.41 6.81
C PHE A 64 2.10 -0.09 7.25
N PHE A 65 1.43 0.67 8.11
CA PHE A 65 0.24 0.21 8.80
C PHE A 65 -1.03 0.78 8.19
N VAL A 66 -2.11 0.00 8.22
CA VAL A 66 -3.46 0.43 7.81
C VAL A 66 -4.29 1.03 8.95
N VAL A 67 -3.66 1.29 10.11
CA VAL A 67 -4.34 1.68 11.35
C VAL A 67 -5.19 2.93 11.15
N TRP A 68 -4.66 3.96 10.49
CA TRP A 68 -5.39 5.20 10.26
C TRP A 68 -6.58 5.01 9.32
N ASP A 69 -6.43 4.20 8.27
CA ASP A 69 -7.55 3.88 7.39
C ASP A 69 -8.67 3.12 8.09
N LYS A 70 -8.34 2.26 9.06
CA LYS A 70 -9.33 1.58 9.89
C LYS A 70 -10.02 2.52 10.87
N ILE A 71 -9.26 3.41 11.52
CA ILE A 71 -9.81 4.38 12.49
C ILE A 71 -10.74 5.38 11.80
N PHE A 72 -10.37 5.86 10.60
CA PHE A 72 -11.12 6.90 9.88
C PHE A 72 -12.09 6.33 8.84
N GLY A 73 -12.23 5.01 8.72
CA GLY A 73 -13.18 4.38 7.81
C GLY A 73 -12.84 4.50 6.33
N THR A 74 -11.58 4.75 5.99
CA THR A 74 -11.08 4.85 4.60
C THR A 74 -10.40 3.57 4.11
N TYR A 75 -10.44 2.49 4.91
CA TYR A 75 -9.95 1.18 4.50
C TYR A 75 -10.86 0.54 3.45
N MET A 76 -10.29 0.16 2.31
CA MET A 76 -10.97 -0.55 1.24
C MET A 76 -10.38 -1.97 1.09
N PRO A 77 -11.19 -3.02 1.29
CA PRO A 77 -10.75 -4.39 1.08
C PRO A 77 -10.52 -4.68 -0.40
N TYR A 78 -9.68 -5.68 -0.68
CA TYR A 78 -9.34 -6.10 -2.02
C TYR A 78 -9.24 -7.62 -2.14
N VAL A 79 -9.36 -8.09 -3.37
CA VAL A 79 -9.11 -9.47 -3.79
C VAL A 79 -8.11 -9.46 -4.94
N ILE A 80 -7.28 -10.49 -5.00
CA ILE A 80 -6.36 -10.72 -6.12
C ILE A 80 -6.97 -11.84 -6.95
N GLU A 81 -7.19 -11.59 -8.23
CA GLU A 81 -7.81 -12.52 -9.17
C GLU A 81 -6.87 -12.81 -10.33
N ASP A 82 -6.85 -14.06 -10.79
CA ASP A 82 -6.19 -14.44 -12.02
C ASP A 82 -6.98 -13.94 -13.25
N ARG A 83 -6.30 -13.22 -14.15
CA ARG A 83 -6.85 -12.87 -15.45
C ARG A 83 -6.55 -13.94 -16.51
N PRO A 84 -7.40 -14.04 -17.54
CA PRO A 84 -7.07 -14.81 -18.75
C PRO A 84 -5.72 -14.31 -19.30
N GLY A 85 -4.72 -15.18 -19.33
CA GLY A 85 -3.33 -14.84 -19.70
C GLY A 85 -2.30 -14.92 -18.57
N GLY A 86 -2.69 -15.34 -17.35
CA GLY A 86 -1.76 -15.62 -16.24
C GLY A 86 -1.27 -14.37 -15.49
N MET A 87 -1.92 -13.22 -15.71
CA MET A 87 -1.64 -12.00 -14.96
C MET A 87 -2.56 -11.89 -13.74
N LEU A 88 -2.00 -11.46 -12.60
CA LEU A 88 -2.79 -11.13 -11.42
C LEU A 88 -3.42 -9.73 -11.58
N GLN A 89 -4.67 -9.59 -11.15
CA GLN A 89 -5.38 -8.31 -11.05
C GLN A 89 -5.85 -8.10 -9.62
N VAL A 90 -5.67 -6.89 -9.10
CA VAL A 90 -6.31 -6.45 -7.85
C VAL A 90 -7.68 -5.86 -8.15
N ARG A 91 -8.70 -6.26 -7.37
CA ARG A 91 -10.05 -5.73 -7.42
C ARG A 91 -10.51 -5.38 -6.00
N ALA A 92 -11.12 -4.22 -5.80
CA ALA A 92 -11.85 -3.88 -4.58
C ALA A 92 -13.35 -4.12 -4.80
N PRO A 93 -13.98 -5.13 -4.16
CA PRO A 93 -15.36 -5.50 -4.44
C PRO A 93 -16.40 -4.38 -4.25
N GLY A 94 -16.09 -3.38 -3.42
CA GLY A 94 -16.94 -2.20 -3.19
C GLY A 94 -16.78 -1.06 -4.19
N LEU A 95 -15.78 -1.14 -5.08
CA LEU A 95 -15.55 -0.16 -6.14
C LEU A 95 -16.00 -0.78 -7.47
N ASP A 96 -17.13 -0.33 -8.03
CA ASP A 96 -17.57 -0.84 -9.33
C ASP A 96 -16.67 -0.30 -10.46
N TYR A 97 -15.99 -1.23 -11.13
CA TYR A 97 -15.10 -1.00 -12.28
C TYR A 97 -15.81 -1.15 -13.63
N ARG A 98 -17.06 -1.64 -13.68
CA ARG A 98 -17.77 -1.97 -14.93
C ARG A 98 -18.60 -0.84 -15.52
N SER A 99 -18.79 0.27 -14.80
CA SER A 99 -19.41 1.48 -15.34
C SER A 99 -18.47 2.17 -16.34
N LYS A 100 -18.28 1.59 -17.51
CA LYS A 100 -17.80 2.30 -18.69
C LYS A 100 -18.85 3.36 -19.05
N LYS A 101 -18.39 4.61 -19.23
CA LYS A 101 -19.06 5.52 -20.16
C LYS A 101 -18.98 4.93 -21.56
#